data_AF-A0A1A8MDK8-F1
#
_entry.id   AF-A0A1A8MDK8-F1
#
_cell.length_a   1.000
_cell.length_b   1.000
_cell.length_c   1.000
_cell.angle_alpha   90.00
_cell.angle_beta   90.00
_cell.angle_gamma   90.00
#
_symmetry.space_group_name_H-M   'P 1'
#
loop_
_entity.id
_entity.type
_entity.pdbx_description
1 polymer ?
#
loop_
_entity_poly.entity_id
_entity_poly.type
_entity_poly.pdbx_seq_one_letter_code
_entity_poly.pdbx_strand_id
1 'polypeptide(L)'
;MWFSCLPLLLMLLRFSGVLLLVEGINTCQSINLEAQKSRRIEAVRGQILSKLRIRSPPDDDDDDPPSSSVPPEVMLLYNSTRELMKERARLAESACERESSEEDYYAKEVQRIDMLPPRTDSNTVQPATPSPYYRVVQFDVGGVDLINSTLVKAEFRIFRAPNPQARASEQRVELYQLLRPEEDSTSTLAGSFRSI
;
A
#
# COMPACT_ATOMS: atom_id res chain seq x y z
N MET A 1 -66.97 -47.80 -11.29
CA MET A 1 -66.47 -47.32 -9.98
C MET A 1 -65.21 -46.44 -10.11
N TRP A 2 -64.97 -45.74 -11.23
CA TRP A 2 -63.72 -44.97 -11.45
C TRP A 2 -63.90 -43.43 -11.47
N PHE A 3 -65.14 -42.93 -11.43
CA PHE A 3 -65.42 -41.49 -11.51
C PHE A 3 -65.21 -40.72 -10.20
N SER A 4 -65.12 -41.40 -9.05
CA SER A 4 -64.95 -40.75 -7.74
C SER A 4 -63.49 -40.48 -7.37
N CYS A 5 -62.52 -41.11 -8.03
CA CYS A 5 -61.09 -40.94 -7.75
C CYS A 5 -60.48 -39.71 -8.43
N LEU A 6 -61.02 -39.28 -9.58
CA LEU A 6 -60.54 -38.13 -10.34
C LEU A 6 -60.62 -36.79 -9.57
N PRO A 7 -61.74 -36.43 -8.91
CA PRO A 7 -61.81 -35.19 -8.13
C PRO A 7 -60.92 -35.24 -6.88
N LEU A 8 -60.74 -36.44 -6.29
CA LEU A 8 -59.86 -36.64 -5.13
C LEU A 8 -58.38 -36.46 -5.53
N LEU A 9 -57.97 -37.00 -6.67
CA LEU A 9 -56.62 -36.85 -7.22
C LEU A 9 -56.33 -35.38 -7.57
N LEU A 10 -57.29 -34.67 -8.17
CA LEU A 10 -57.15 -33.25 -8.49
C LEU A 10 -57.07 -32.39 -7.22
N MET A 11 -57.81 -32.72 -6.16
CA MET A 11 -57.69 -32.05 -4.86
C MET A 11 -56.33 -32.31 -4.21
N LEU A 12 -55.81 -33.53 -4.28
CA LEU A 12 -54.47 -33.87 -3.77
C LEU A 12 -53.35 -33.15 -4.54
N LEU A 13 -53.47 -33.03 -5.88
CA LEU A 13 -52.51 -32.31 -6.71
C LEU A 13 -52.53 -30.79 -6.45
N ARG A 14 -53.72 -30.23 -6.15
CA ARG A 14 -53.88 -28.81 -5.77
C ARG A 14 -53.30 -28.54 -4.38
N PHE A 15 -53.49 -29.45 -3.43
CA PHE A 15 -52.89 -29.36 -2.10
C PHE A 15 -51.36 -29.51 -2.13
N SER A 16 -50.81 -30.42 -2.94
CA SER A 16 -49.35 -30.55 -3.08
C SER A 16 -48.73 -29.36 -3.81
N GLY A 17 -49.40 -28.81 -4.83
CA GLY A 17 -48.95 -27.61 -5.54
C GLY A 17 -48.91 -26.37 -4.66
N VAL A 18 -49.87 -26.20 -3.75
CA VAL A 18 -49.88 -25.09 -2.77
C VAL A 18 -48.80 -25.29 -1.69
N LEU A 19 -48.50 -26.52 -1.28
CA LEU A 19 -47.47 -26.80 -0.28
C LEU A 19 -46.05 -26.56 -0.81
N LEU A 20 -45.81 -26.83 -2.10
CA LEU A 20 -44.51 -26.61 -2.76
C LEU A 20 -44.21 -25.12 -3.06
N LEU A 21 -45.21 -24.24 -2.98
CA LEU A 21 -45.06 -22.79 -3.22
C LEU A 21 -44.64 -22.01 -1.95
N VAL A 22 -44.60 -22.65 -0.78
CA VAL A 22 -44.37 -21.97 0.52
C VAL A 22 -42.92 -22.11 1.00
N GLU A 23 -42.08 -22.92 0.36
CA GLU A 23 -40.67 -23.10 0.75
C GLU A 23 -39.70 -22.38 -0.19
N GLY A 24 -40.01 -21.13 -0.51
CA GLY A 24 -38.96 -20.11 -0.55
C GLY A 24 -38.52 -19.81 0.88
N ILE A 25 -37.85 -20.75 1.55
CA ILE A 25 -37.23 -20.51 2.87
C ILE A 25 -36.22 -19.38 2.71
N ASN A 26 -36.63 -18.16 3.04
CA ASN A 26 -35.73 -17.02 3.16
C ASN A 26 -34.83 -17.30 4.37
N THR A 27 -33.74 -18.02 4.15
CA THR A 27 -32.75 -18.41 5.17
C THR A 27 -31.89 -17.25 5.66
N CYS A 28 -32.21 -16.02 5.25
CA CYS A 28 -31.51 -14.82 5.69
C CYS A 28 -31.95 -14.44 7.12
N GLN A 29 -31.15 -14.87 8.09
CA GLN A 29 -31.18 -14.33 9.45
C GLN A 29 -31.11 -12.80 9.40
N SER A 30 -32.00 -12.12 10.13
CA SER A 30 -31.96 -10.66 10.24
C SER A 30 -30.62 -10.25 10.86
N ILE A 31 -29.76 -9.62 10.07
CA ILE A 31 -28.45 -9.19 10.52
C ILE A 31 -28.57 -7.83 11.21
N ASN A 32 -28.18 -7.77 12.49
CA ASN A 32 -28.07 -6.51 13.19
C ASN A 32 -26.76 -5.82 12.79
N LEU A 33 -26.87 -4.85 11.88
CA LEU A 33 -25.72 -4.12 11.36
C LEU A 33 -24.95 -3.38 12.47
N GLU A 34 -25.63 -2.87 13.50
CA GLU A 34 -24.97 -2.17 14.60
C GLU A 34 -24.15 -3.13 15.47
N ALA A 35 -24.66 -4.32 15.74
CA ALA A 35 -23.91 -5.36 16.44
C ALA A 35 -22.67 -5.82 15.62
N GLN A 36 -22.80 -5.94 14.30
CA GLN A 36 -21.67 -6.29 13.43
C GLN A 36 -20.63 -5.16 13.36
N LYS A 37 -21.07 -3.90 13.25
CA LYS A 37 -20.19 -2.72 13.27
C LYS A 37 -19.40 -2.67 14.58
N SER A 38 -20.05 -2.85 15.73
CA SER A 38 -19.39 -2.86 17.04
C SER A 38 -18.32 -3.96 17.13
N ARG A 39 -18.65 -5.20 16.72
CA ARG A 39 -17.65 -6.29 16.66
C ARG A 39 -16.50 -5.98 15.71
N ARG A 40 -16.78 -5.31 14.58
CA ARG A 40 -15.74 -4.91 13.61
C ARG A 40 -14.84 -3.82 14.18
N ILE A 41 -15.39 -2.85 14.91
CA ILE A 41 -14.62 -1.78 15.56
C ILE A 41 -13.63 -2.38 16.56
N GLU A 42 -14.08 -3.29 17.42
CA GLU A 42 -13.20 -3.94 18.41
C GLU A 42 -12.11 -4.80 17.74
N ALA A 43 -12.47 -5.52 16.67
CA ALA A 43 -11.49 -6.27 15.88
C ALA A 43 -10.44 -5.35 15.21
N VAL A 44 -10.87 -4.22 14.64
CA VAL A 44 -9.96 -3.23 14.02
C VAL A 44 -9.07 -2.57 15.08
N ARG A 45 -9.61 -2.27 16.26
CA ARG A 45 -8.82 -1.76 17.39
C ARG A 45 -7.68 -2.71 17.75
N GLY A 46 -7.98 -3.99 17.96
CA GLY A 46 -6.97 -5.02 18.24
C GLY A 46 -5.97 -5.19 17.09
N GLN A 47 -6.45 -5.10 15.84
CA GLN A 47 -5.58 -5.18 14.66
C GLN A 47 -4.57 -4.03 14.61
N ILE A 48 -5.00 -2.79 14.86
CA ILE A 48 -4.11 -1.62 14.85
C ILE A 48 -3.03 -1.77 15.94
N LEU A 49 -3.44 -2.08 17.17
CA LEU A 49 -2.52 -2.23 18.31
C LEU A 49 -1.50 -3.36 18.07
N SER A 50 -1.96 -4.50 17.54
CA SER A 50 -1.11 -5.64 17.17
C SER A 50 -0.09 -5.27 16.08
N LYS A 51 -0.53 -4.55 15.03
CA LYS A 51 0.37 -4.08 13.96
C LYS A 51 1.42 -3.10 14.48
N LEU A 52 1.06 -2.22 15.41
CA LEU A 52 1.95 -1.24 16.03
C LEU A 52 2.81 -1.82 17.18
N ARG A 53 2.57 -3.07 17.58
CA ARG A 53 3.24 -3.74 18.71
C ARG A 53 3.07 -3.01 20.05
N ILE A 54 1.92 -2.35 20.25
CA ILE A 54 1.55 -1.69 21.50
C ILE A 54 0.38 -2.41 22.17
N ARG A 55 0.34 -2.43 23.50
CA ARG A 55 -0.70 -3.15 24.26
C ARG A 55 -1.96 -2.32 24.48
N SER A 56 -1.83 -1.01 24.56
CA SER A 56 -2.89 -0.03 24.73
C SER A 56 -2.57 1.20 23.90
N PRO A 57 -3.57 2.04 23.57
CA PRO A 57 -3.30 3.38 23.05
C PRO A 57 -2.30 4.11 23.95
N PRO A 58 -1.34 4.87 23.39
CA PRO A 58 -0.51 5.79 24.17
C PRO A 58 -1.40 6.78 24.92
N ASP A 59 -0.93 7.24 26.08
CA ASP A 59 -1.61 8.32 26.79
C ASP A 59 -1.56 9.59 25.93
N ASP A 60 -2.65 10.35 25.91
CA ASP A 60 -2.64 11.68 25.30
C ASP A 60 -1.70 12.53 26.17
N ASP A 61 -0.56 12.94 25.64
CA ASP A 61 0.36 13.83 26.37
C ASP A 61 -0.39 15.14 26.69
N ASP A 62 -0.85 15.29 27.93
CA ASP A 62 -1.54 16.50 28.43
C ASP A 62 -0.65 17.78 28.35
N ASP A 63 0.65 17.62 28.06
CA ASP A 63 1.63 18.69 27.86
C ASP A 63 1.73 19.18 26.39
N ASP A 64 1.12 18.48 25.43
CA ASP A 64 1.05 18.96 24.05
C ASP A 64 -0.17 19.89 23.87
N PRO A 65 0.03 21.18 23.55
CA PRO A 65 -1.08 22.10 23.40
C PRO A 65 -2.05 21.58 22.32
N PRO A 66 -3.37 21.59 22.58
CA PRO A 66 -4.38 21.00 21.71
C PRO A 66 -4.57 21.90 20.49
N SER A 67 -3.63 21.88 19.53
CA SER A 67 -3.68 22.52 18.21
C SER A 67 -2.31 22.76 17.56
N SER A 68 -1.19 22.20 18.06
CA SER A 68 0.06 22.32 17.28
C SER A 68 -0.13 21.60 15.95
N SER A 69 -0.33 22.37 14.88
CA SER A 69 -0.51 21.85 13.53
C SER A 69 0.65 20.91 13.21
N VAL A 70 0.34 19.69 12.77
CA VAL A 70 1.34 18.70 12.37
C VAL A 70 2.38 19.37 11.46
N PRO A 71 3.69 19.22 11.74
CA PRO A 71 4.73 19.86 10.94
C PRO A 71 4.54 19.58 9.44
N PRO A 72 4.73 20.59 8.56
CA PRO A 72 4.50 20.43 7.13
C PRO A 72 5.29 19.27 6.52
N GLU A 73 6.49 19.00 7.03
CA GLU A 73 7.35 17.90 6.60
C GLU A 73 6.70 16.52 6.85
N VAL A 74 6.13 16.32 8.04
CA VAL A 74 5.40 15.09 8.40
C VAL A 74 4.15 14.94 7.54
N MET A 75 3.44 16.04 7.29
CA MET A 75 2.26 16.04 6.42
C MET A 75 2.63 15.69 4.96
N LEU A 76 3.77 16.19 4.46
CA LEU A 76 4.29 15.84 3.14
C LEU A 76 4.66 14.35 3.05
N LEU A 77 5.30 13.82 4.08
CA LEU A 77 5.65 12.40 4.17
C LEU A 77 4.39 11.52 4.17
N TYR A 78 3.39 11.88 4.97
CA TYR A 78 2.10 11.19 5.03
C TYR A 78 1.40 11.19 3.66
N ASN A 79 1.32 12.34 2.99
CA ASN A 79 0.68 12.45 1.68
C ASN A 79 1.40 11.59 0.62
N SER A 80 2.74 11.62 0.60
CA SER A 80 3.54 10.79 -0.32
C SER A 80 3.30 9.29 -0.10
N THR A 81 3.22 8.87 1.17
CA THR A 81 2.99 7.48 1.59
C THR A 81 1.56 7.05 1.27
N ARG A 82 0.57 7.92 1.49
CA ARG A 82 -0.83 7.64 1.16
C ARG A 82 -1.00 7.40 -0.34
N GLU A 83 -0.43 8.25 -1.18
CA GLU A 83 -0.50 8.06 -2.64
C GLU A 83 0.25 6.79 -3.07
N LEU A 84 1.39 6.48 -2.45
CA LEU A 84 2.13 5.24 -2.70
C LEU A 84 1.29 3.99 -2.34
N MET A 85 0.63 3.99 -1.18
CA MET A 85 -0.21 2.87 -0.75
C MET A 85 -1.40 2.65 -1.68
N LYS A 86 -2.00 3.73 -2.21
CA LYS A 86 -3.07 3.62 -3.22
C LYS A 86 -2.57 3.01 -4.52
N GLU A 87 -1.41 3.44 -5.01
CA GLU A 87 -0.80 2.88 -6.23
C GLU A 87 -0.53 1.38 -6.07
N ARG A 88 0.04 0.96 -4.93
CA ARG A 88 0.25 -0.45 -4.62
C ARG A 88 -1.03 -1.24 -4.51
N ALA A 89 -2.07 -0.70 -3.89
CA ALA A 89 -3.37 -1.35 -3.82
C ALA A 89 -3.92 -1.62 -5.23
N ARG A 90 -3.79 -0.65 -6.16
CA ARG A 90 -4.18 -0.81 -7.56
C ARG A 90 -3.36 -1.88 -8.28
N LEU A 91 -2.04 -1.92 -8.05
CA LEU A 91 -1.16 -2.93 -8.66
C LEU A 91 -1.46 -4.33 -8.12
N ALA A 92 -1.63 -4.48 -6.81
CA ALA A 92 -1.97 -5.76 -6.18
C ALA A 92 -3.32 -6.30 -6.68
N GLU A 93 -4.32 -5.43 -6.84
CA GLU A 93 -5.61 -5.79 -7.43
C GLU A 93 -5.45 -6.28 -8.88
N SER A 94 -4.57 -5.63 -9.67
CA SER A 94 -4.31 -6.04 -11.06
C SER A 94 -3.48 -7.33 -11.19
N ALA A 95 -2.65 -7.65 -10.20
CA ALA A 95 -1.74 -8.79 -10.21
C ALA A 95 -2.34 -10.06 -9.56
N CYS A 96 -3.52 -9.97 -8.94
CA CYS A 96 -4.11 -11.04 -8.12
C CYS A 96 -3.13 -11.57 -7.03
N GLU A 97 -2.18 -10.74 -6.60
CA GLU A 97 -1.17 -11.13 -5.61
C GLU A 97 -1.81 -11.12 -4.21
N ARG A 98 -1.76 -12.28 -3.55
CA ARG A 98 -2.34 -12.50 -2.22
C ARG A 98 -1.31 -13.07 -1.25
N GLU A 99 -0.06 -12.65 -1.36
CA GLU A 99 0.99 -13.07 -0.46
C GLU A 99 1.12 -12.05 0.67
N SER A 100 0.92 -12.52 1.91
CA SER A 100 1.22 -11.78 3.13
C SER A 100 2.22 -12.63 3.87
N SER A 101 3.49 -12.26 3.81
CA SER A 101 4.48 -12.81 4.73
C SER A 101 4.13 -12.35 6.16
N GLU A 102 4.66 -13.04 7.18
CA GLU A 102 4.51 -12.56 8.56
C GLU A 102 5.29 -11.24 8.79
N GLU A 103 6.36 -11.01 8.03
CA GLU A 103 7.13 -9.77 8.11
C GLU A 103 6.33 -8.56 7.61
N ASP A 104 5.39 -8.75 6.68
CA ASP A 104 4.48 -7.70 6.18
C ASP A 104 3.36 -7.33 7.16
N TYR A 105 3.13 -8.16 8.19
CA TYR A 105 2.01 -7.93 9.10
C TYR A 105 2.23 -6.69 9.97
N TYR A 106 3.44 -6.50 10.50
CA TYR A 106 3.75 -5.40 11.42
C TYR A 106 3.97 -4.07 10.70
N ALA A 107 3.64 -2.98 11.38
CA ALA A 107 3.86 -1.63 10.88
C ALA A 107 5.35 -1.39 10.61
N LYS A 108 5.63 -0.58 9.59
CA LYS A 108 6.97 -0.17 9.19
C LYS A 108 7.11 1.32 9.40
N GLU A 109 8.25 1.73 9.94
CA GLU A 109 8.63 3.13 9.95
C GLU A 109 8.90 3.59 8.51
N VAL A 110 8.46 4.81 8.19
CA VAL A 110 8.65 5.40 6.86
C VAL A 110 9.56 6.61 7.02
N GLN A 111 10.64 6.63 6.24
CA GLN A 111 11.59 7.74 6.20
C GLN A 111 11.72 8.23 4.75
N ARG A 112 11.93 9.55 4.58
CA ARG A 112 12.22 10.17 3.29
C ARG A 112 13.61 10.80 3.35
N ILE A 113 14.44 10.47 2.37
CA ILE A 113 15.78 11.05 2.22
C ILE A 113 15.75 11.89 0.95
N ASP A 114 15.90 13.20 1.11
CA ASP A 114 15.93 14.11 -0.02
C ASP A 114 17.32 14.05 -0.70
N MET A 115 17.33 14.28 -2.01
CA MET A 115 18.59 14.31 -2.77
C MET A 115 19.47 15.48 -2.30
N LEU A 116 20.77 15.25 -2.26
CA LEU A 116 21.74 16.30 -1.99
C LEU A 116 21.66 17.37 -3.10
N PRO A 117 21.76 18.66 -2.74
CA PRO A 117 21.87 19.71 -3.73
C PRO A 117 23.10 19.47 -4.62
N PRO A 118 23.06 19.87 -5.90
CA PRO A 118 24.22 19.78 -6.79
C PRO A 118 25.42 20.49 -6.14
N ARG A 119 26.46 19.73 -5.80
CA ARG A 119 27.70 20.29 -5.23
C ARG A 119 28.27 21.30 -6.21
N THR A 120 28.43 22.55 -5.76
CA THR A 120 29.08 23.62 -6.53
C THR A 120 30.55 23.81 -6.11
N ASP A 121 30.99 23.02 -5.14
CA ASP A 121 32.11 23.29 -4.24
C ASP A 121 33.17 22.18 -4.20
N SER A 122 32.97 21.06 -4.92
CA SER A 122 34.02 20.06 -5.08
C SER A 122 34.89 20.38 -6.29
N ASN A 123 36.20 20.51 -6.09
CA ASN A 123 37.28 20.53 -7.10
C ASN A 123 37.35 19.26 -7.97
N THR A 124 36.26 18.49 -8.07
CA THR A 124 36.10 17.41 -9.03
C THR A 124 35.56 17.99 -10.33
N VAL A 125 36.10 17.51 -11.45
CA VAL A 125 35.65 17.84 -12.81
C VAL A 125 34.25 17.27 -13.04
N GLN A 126 33.23 17.82 -12.38
CA GLN A 126 31.86 17.74 -12.87
C GLN A 126 31.69 18.91 -13.83
N PRO A 127 31.21 18.69 -15.06
CA PRO A 127 30.92 19.81 -15.95
C PRO A 127 29.92 20.72 -15.25
N ALA A 128 30.29 22.00 -15.09
CA ALA A 128 29.43 23.06 -14.56
C ALA A 128 28.10 23.22 -15.33
N THR A 129 27.95 22.49 -16.45
CA THR A 129 26.77 22.39 -17.28
C THR A 129 26.12 21.02 -17.08
N PRO A 130 24.82 20.95 -16.74
CA PRO A 130 24.07 19.70 -16.73
C PRO A 130 24.20 18.99 -18.08
N SER A 131 24.62 17.73 -18.08
CA SER A 131 24.61 16.92 -19.30
C SER A 131 23.19 16.81 -19.82
N PRO A 132 22.94 17.02 -21.13
CA PRO A 132 21.60 16.83 -21.70
C PRO A 132 21.17 15.35 -21.70
N TYR A 133 22.10 14.41 -21.52
CA TYR A 133 21.84 12.98 -21.66
C TYR A 133 21.70 12.23 -20.33
N TYR A 134 22.30 12.73 -19.25
CA TYR A 134 22.27 12.05 -17.96
C TYR A 134 22.16 13.04 -16.80
N ARG A 135 21.61 12.57 -15.68
CA ARG A 135 21.54 13.31 -14.42
C ARG A 135 22.04 12.42 -13.30
N VAL A 136 22.92 12.97 -12.47
CA VAL A 136 23.42 12.28 -11.28
C VAL A 136 22.66 12.82 -10.08
N VAL A 137 22.07 11.91 -9.31
CA VAL A 137 21.44 12.22 -8.02
C VAL A 137 22.28 11.56 -6.92
N GLN A 138 22.52 12.30 -5.85
CA GLN A 138 23.29 11.82 -4.71
C GLN A 138 22.41 11.88 -3.47
N PHE A 139 22.58 10.93 -2.56
CA PHE A 139 21.88 10.87 -1.29
C PHE A 139 22.92 10.74 -0.18
N ASP A 140 22.68 11.44 0.93
CA ASP A 140 23.41 11.17 2.16
C ASP A 140 22.64 10.12 2.95
N VAL A 141 23.23 8.93 3.08
CA VAL A 141 22.68 7.81 3.84
C VAL A 141 23.45 7.60 5.15
N GLY A 142 24.36 8.49 5.52
CA GLY A 142 25.15 8.38 6.75
C GLY A 142 24.29 8.43 8.03
N GLY A 143 23.11 9.07 7.96
CA GLY A 143 22.13 9.09 9.04
C GLY A 143 21.22 7.86 9.10
N VAL A 144 21.29 6.96 8.12
CA VAL A 144 20.50 5.72 8.11
C VAL A 144 21.29 4.63 8.81
N ASP A 145 20.75 4.04 9.88
CA ASP A 145 21.36 2.87 10.50
C ASP A 145 21.24 1.66 9.55
N LEU A 146 22.32 1.45 8.78
CA LEU A 146 22.46 0.37 7.81
C LEU A 146 22.90 -0.94 8.48
N ILE A 147 23.44 -0.89 9.70
CA ILE A 147 24.09 -2.03 10.37
C ILE A 147 23.05 -2.91 11.07
N ASN A 148 22.04 -2.29 11.69
CA ASN A 148 20.90 -2.99 12.30
C ASN A 148 19.60 -2.79 11.50
N SER A 149 19.74 -2.57 10.19
CA SER A 149 18.66 -2.01 9.39
C SER A 149 17.46 -2.96 9.29
N THR A 150 16.31 -2.54 9.80
CA THR A 150 15.01 -3.16 9.54
C THR A 150 14.43 -2.75 8.18
N LEU A 151 15.28 -2.33 7.24
CA LEU A 151 14.88 -1.82 5.93
C LEU A 151 14.26 -2.96 5.11
N VAL A 152 12.93 -2.94 5.02
CA VAL A 152 12.19 -3.89 4.19
C VAL A 152 12.07 -3.45 2.74
N LYS A 153 12.08 -2.13 2.49
CA LYS A 153 11.85 -1.58 1.16
C LYS A 153 12.36 -0.15 1.02
N ALA A 154 13.03 0.14 -0.09
CA ALA A 154 13.40 1.48 -0.53
C ALA A 154 12.88 1.71 -1.95
N GLU A 155 12.44 2.93 -2.25
CA GLU A 155 11.96 3.32 -3.58
C GLU A 155 12.51 4.69 -3.95
N PHE A 156 13.06 4.80 -5.17
CA PHE A 156 13.49 6.07 -5.73
C PHE A 156 12.32 6.72 -6.50
N ARG A 157 11.92 7.93 -6.11
CA ARG A 157 10.81 8.66 -6.74
C ARG A 157 11.30 9.97 -7.35
N ILE A 158 10.87 10.23 -8.58
CA ILE A 158 11.17 11.46 -9.33
C ILE A 158 9.88 12.09 -9.86
N PHE A 159 9.82 13.42 -9.83
CA PHE A 159 8.72 14.15 -10.44
C PHE A 159 9.02 14.40 -11.93
N ARG A 160 8.20 13.82 -12.81
CA ARG A 160 8.31 14.03 -14.26
C ARG A 160 7.63 15.33 -14.66
N ALA A 161 8.42 16.33 -15.06
CA ALA A 161 7.92 17.56 -15.66
C ALA A 161 7.79 17.43 -17.19
N PRO A 162 6.80 18.10 -17.82
CA PRO A 162 6.72 18.18 -19.28
C PRO A 162 7.98 18.80 -19.88
N ASN A 163 8.52 18.20 -20.94
CA ASN A 163 9.66 18.75 -21.69
C ASN A 163 9.15 19.44 -22.97
N PRO A 164 9.02 20.78 -23.00
CA PRO A 164 8.51 21.50 -24.17
C PRO A 164 9.45 21.41 -25.38
N GLN A 165 10.73 21.04 -25.17
CA GLN A 165 11.73 20.87 -26.23
C GLN A 165 11.76 19.44 -26.79
N ALA A 166 10.88 18.55 -26.31
CA ALA A 166 10.84 17.16 -26.77
C ALA A 166 10.37 17.10 -28.22
N ARG A 167 11.17 16.47 -29.07
CA ARG A 167 10.83 16.19 -30.47
C ARG A 167 10.05 14.88 -30.66
N ALA A 168 9.94 14.09 -29.60
CA ALA A 168 9.24 12.82 -29.56
C ALA A 168 8.24 12.80 -28.40
N SER A 169 7.15 12.07 -28.55
CA SER A 169 6.11 11.89 -27.53
C SER A 169 6.56 10.98 -26.37
N GLU A 170 7.54 10.12 -26.61
CA GLU A 170 8.07 9.15 -25.66
C GLU A 170 9.57 9.37 -25.43
N GLN A 171 9.99 9.22 -24.18
CA GLN A 171 11.39 9.28 -23.78
C GLN A 171 11.71 8.06 -22.91
N ARG A 172 12.57 7.18 -23.42
CA ARG A 172 13.11 6.06 -22.65
C ARG A 172 14.21 6.57 -21.71
N VAL A 173 14.14 6.18 -20.45
CA VAL A 173 15.11 6.53 -19.41
C VAL A 173 15.69 5.26 -18.80
N GLU A 174 16.94 5.34 -18.37
CA GLU A 174 17.65 4.23 -17.73
C GLU A 174 18.24 4.71 -16.40
N LEU A 175 18.16 3.86 -15.39
CA LEU A 175 18.65 4.15 -14.04
C LEU A 175 19.90 3.31 -13.77
N TYR A 176 20.94 3.96 -13.28
CA TYR A 176 22.23 3.34 -12.98
C TYR A 176 22.62 3.62 -11.53
N GLN A 177 23.17 2.62 -10.85
CA GLN A 177 23.82 2.79 -9.56
C GLN A 177 25.31 3.03 -9.77
N LEU A 178 25.84 4.12 -9.23
CA LEU A 178 27.29 4.35 -9.22
C LEU A 178 27.93 3.54 -8.11
N LEU A 179 28.76 2.58 -8.49
CA LEU A 179 29.59 1.80 -7.56
C LEU A 179 30.96 2.47 -7.45
N ARG A 180 31.55 2.47 -6.24
CA ARG A 180 32.95 2.88 -6.08
C ARG A 180 33.83 1.84 -6.79
N PRO A 181 34.84 2.24 -7.58
CA PRO A 181 35.82 1.30 -8.10
C PRO A 181 36.60 0.72 -6.91
N GLU A 182 36.58 -0.60 -6.76
CA GLU A 182 37.17 -1.42 -5.68
C GLU A 182 36.39 -1.49 -4.36
N GLU A 183 35.37 -2.35 -4.34
CA GLU A 183 35.37 -3.57 -3.50
C GLU A 183 34.76 -4.70 -4.35
N ASP A 184 35.50 -5.79 -4.49
CA ASP A 184 35.17 -6.93 -5.35
C ASP A 184 33.78 -7.50 -5.10
N SER A 185 32.96 -7.51 -6.16
CA SER A 185 32.27 -8.69 -6.70
C SER A 185 31.62 -9.69 -5.71
N THR A 186 31.16 -9.30 -4.52
CA THR A 186 30.52 -10.23 -3.56
C THR A 186 29.51 -9.55 -2.64
N SER A 187 28.71 -8.60 -3.15
CA SER A 187 27.41 -8.32 -2.52
C SER A 187 26.39 -7.87 -3.56
N THR A 188 25.93 -8.84 -4.35
CA THR A 188 24.64 -8.70 -5.02
C THR A 188 23.56 -8.73 -3.93
N LEU A 189 23.36 -7.63 -3.21
CA LEU A 189 22.09 -7.36 -2.57
C LEU A 189 21.12 -7.06 -3.69
N ALA A 190 20.32 -8.08 -4.03
CA ALA A 190 19.29 -8.05 -5.04
C ALA A 190 18.20 -7.03 -4.66
N GLY A 191 18.45 -5.75 -4.89
CA GLY A 191 17.44 -4.73 -5.01
C GLY A 191 16.79 -4.87 -6.38
N SER A 192 15.76 -5.71 -6.49
CA SER A 192 14.89 -5.75 -7.67
C SER A 192 14.06 -4.47 -7.71
N PHE A 193 14.58 -3.44 -8.37
CA PHE A 193 13.83 -2.23 -8.69
C PHE A 193 13.06 -2.47 -9.98
N ARG A 194 11.77 -2.78 -9.84
CA ARG A 194 10.85 -2.86 -10.97
C ARG A 194 10.41 -1.45 -11.34
N SER A 195 10.78 -0.99 -12.53
CA SER A 195 10.22 0.24 -13.11
C SER A 195 8.71 0.07 -13.29
N ILE A 196 7.96 1.07 -12.84
CA ILE A 196 6.56 1.30 -13.25
C ILE A 196 6.58 2.10 -14.55
#